data_AF-A0A7U9E0B7-F1
#
_entry.id   AF-A0A7U9E0B7-F1
#
_cell.length_a   1.000
_cell.length_b   1.000
_cell.length_c   1.000
_cell.angle_alpha   90.00
_cell.angle_beta   90.00
_cell.angle_gamma   90.00
#
_symmetry.space_group_name_H-M   'P 1'
#
loop_
_entity.id
_entity.type
_entity.pdbx_description
1 polymer ?
#
loop_
_entity_poly.entity_id
_entity_poly.type
_entity_poly.pdbx_seq_one_letter_code
_entity_poly.pdbx_strand_id
1 'polypeptide(L)'
;MSTSYDHDLYKTWYKSGYNHYIDAPGGIDVNKTIGDTHKWADQVEVAFPGGIQRKYIIGVCPVDRQTKTEIMSDCESNPHYQPWH
;
A
#
# COMPACT_ATOMS: atom_id res chain seq x y z
N MET A 1 -1.03 -10.60 2.58
CA MET A 1 -0.47 -9.25 2.70
C MET A 1 -1.59 -8.28 2.42
N SER A 2 -1.80 -7.32 3.32
CA SER A 2 -2.84 -6.30 3.18
C SER A 2 -2.24 -5.08 2.47
N THR A 3 -2.97 -4.54 1.50
CA THR A 3 -2.63 -3.31 0.77
C THR A 3 -3.86 -2.44 0.69
N SER A 4 -3.73 -1.16 0.36
CA SER A 4 -4.86 -0.25 0.23
C SER A 4 -4.74 0.53 -1.07
N TYR A 5 -5.88 0.85 -1.68
CA TYR A 5 -5.94 1.83 -2.77
C TYR A 5 -5.72 3.26 -2.28
N ASP A 6 -5.93 3.53 -0.99
CA ASP A 6 -5.72 4.84 -0.41
C ASP A 6 -4.23 5.08 -0.19
N HIS A 7 -3.68 5.93 -1.07
CA HIS A 7 -2.32 6.43 -0.97
C HIS A 7 -2.01 7.02 0.41
N ASP A 8 -3.01 7.63 1.07
CA ASP A 8 -2.84 8.37 2.32
C ASP A 8 -3.09 7.53 3.57
N LEU A 9 -3.36 6.22 3.44
CA LEU A 9 -3.61 5.35 4.59
C LEU A 9 -2.41 5.31 5.57
N TYR A 10 -1.20 5.61 5.09
CA TYR A 10 -0.01 5.77 5.93
C TYR A 10 -0.17 6.87 7.00
N LYS A 11 -1.02 7.89 6.79
CA LYS A 11 -1.27 8.97 7.77
C LYS A 11 -2.01 8.45 9.01
N THR A 12 -2.88 7.46 8.82
CA THR A 12 -3.58 6.75 9.90
C THR A 12 -2.63 5.81 10.62
N TRP A 13 -1.75 5.14 9.87
CA TRP A 13 -0.73 4.22 10.38
C TRP A 13 0.67 4.82 10.48
N TYR A 14 0.78 6.10 10.84
CA TYR A 14 2.02 6.89 10.85
C TYR A 14 3.17 6.30 11.70
N LYS A 15 2.93 5.28 12.53
CA LYS A 15 3.99 4.52 13.21
C LYS A 15 4.71 3.53 12.27
N SER A 16 4.08 3.12 11.18
CA SER A 16 4.70 2.37 10.08
C SER A 16 5.57 3.35 9.30
N GLY A 17 6.89 3.23 9.42
CA GLY A 17 7.85 4.24 8.94
C GLY A 17 8.03 4.30 7.42
N TYR A 18 7.21 3.57 6.65
CA TYR A 18 7.37 3.39 5.22
C TYR A 18 6.01 3.24 4.54
N ASN A 19 5.81 3.95 3.43
CA ASN A 19 4.70 3.78 2.50
C ASN A 19 5.21 3.04 1.26
N HIS A 20 4.64 1.86 0.96
CA HIS A 20 5.07 1.04 -0.17
C HIS A 20 4.12 1.23 -1.35
N TYR A 21 4.69 1.44 -2.54
CA TYR A 21 3.95 1.60 -3.77
C TYR A 21 3.92 0.27 -4.52
N ILE A 22 2.72 -0.20 -4.84
CA ILE A 22 2.50 -1.56 -5.34
C ILE A 22 1.66 -1.49 -6.61
N ASP A 23 2.17 -2.11 -7.67
CA ASP A 23 1.48 -2.35 -8.93
C ASP A 23 1.49 -3.85 -9.21
N ALA A 24 0.40 -4.52 -8.80
CA ALA A 24 0.25 -5.96 -8.89
C ALA A 24 -1.09 -6.33 -9.54
N PRO A 25 -1.12 -7.28 -10.48
CA PRO A 25 -2.37 -7.81 -11.02
C PRO A 25 -3.13 -8.65 -9.97
N GLY A 26 -4.45 -8.53 -9.92
CA GLY A 26 -5.32 -9.29 -9.03
C GLY A 26 -5.67 -8.55 -7.75
N GLY A 27 -5.56 -9.24 -6.61
CA GLY A 27 -5.98 -8.73 -5.30
C GLY A 27 -7.48 -8.89 -5.03
N ILE A 28 -7.84 -9.21 -3.79
CA ILE A 28 -9.22 -9.29 -3.34
C ILE A 28 -9.61 -7.91 -2.80
N ASP A 29 -10.47 -7.21 -3.54
CA ASP A 29 -11.15 -6.01 -3.05
C ASP A 29 -12.05 -6.41 -1.86
N VAL A 30 -11.64 -5.99 -0.66
CA VAL A 30 -12.30 -6.41 0.59
C VAL A 30 -13.70 -5.83 0.66
N ASN A 31 -13.88 -4.55 0.32
CA ASN A 31 -15.19 -3.88 0.35
C ASN A 31 -16.19 -4.54 -0.60
N LYS A 32 -15.75 -4.97 -1.79
CA LYS A 32 -16.60 -5.73 -2.72
C LYS A 32 -16.92 -7.15 -2.25
N THR A 33 -16.11 -7.70 -1.36
CA THR A 33 -16.25 -9.09 -0.90
C THR A 33 -17.08 -9.21 0.37
N ILE A 34 -16.95 -8.29 1.33
CA ILE A 34 -17.62 -8.36 2.63
C ILE A 34 -18.60 -7.21 2.91
N GLY A 35 -18.82 -6.34 1.91
CA GLY A 35 -19.64 -5.13 2.04
C GLY A 35 -18.85 -3.95 2.60
N ASP A 36 -19.43 -2.76 2.57
CA ASP A 36 -18.80 -1.48 2.91
C ASP A 36 -19.26 -0.90 4.27
N THR A 37 -20.01 -1.68 5.05
CA THR A 37 -20.60 -1.24 6.32
C THR A 37 -19.78 -1.63 7.56
N HIS A 38 -18.65 -2.34 7.37
CA HIS A 38 -17.79 -2.74 8.48
C HIS A 38 -16.90 -1.59 8.97
N LYS A 39 -16.43 -1.71 10.22
CA LYS A 39 -15.63 -0.70 10.96
C LYS A 39 -14.37 -0.18 10.24
N TRP A 40 -13.93 -0.84 9.17
CA TRP A 40 -12.67 -0.57 8.44
C TRP A 40 -12.87 -0.39 6.94
N ALA A 41 -14.13 -0.20 6.49
CA ALA A 41 -14.44 -0.05 5.07
C ALA A 41 -13.81 1.23 4.46
N ASP A 42 -13.52 2.21 5.31
CA ASP A 42 -12.78 3.43 4.99
C ASP A 42 -11.33 3.15 4.57
N GLN A 43 -10.76 1.98 4.88
CA GLN A 43 -9.39 1.63 4.51
C GLN A 43 -9.24 1.13 3.07
N VAL A 44 -10.35 0.90 2.33
CA VAL A 44 -10.37 0.44 0.92
C VAL A 44 -9.33 -0.64 0.63
N GLU A 45 -9.33 -1.66 1.48
CA GLU A 45 -8.29 -2.67 1.51
C GLU A 45 -8.38 -3.62 0.31
N VAL A 46 -7.24 -3.94 -0.26
CA VAL A 46 -7.03 -5.03 -1.20
C VAL A 46 -6.17 -6.10 -0.53
N ALA A 47 -6.74 -7.27 -0.31
CA ALA A 47 -6.04 -8.39 0.27
C ALA A 47 -5.44 -9.28 -0.83
N PHE A 48 -4.12 -9.49 -0.78
CA PHE A 48 -3.43 -10.43 -1.68
C PHE A 48 -3.18 -11.76 -0.96
N PRO A 49 -4.00 -12.81 -1.19
CA PRO A 49 -3.73 -14.15 -0.66
C PRO A 49 -2.48 -14.72 -1.33
N GLY A 50 -1.52 -15.18 -0.52
CA GLY A 50 -0.19 -15.59 -1.00
C GLY A 50 0.87 -14.47 -1.01
N GLY A 51 0.49 -13.23 -0.67
CA GLY A 51 1.40 -12.09 -0.65
C GLY A 51 1.61 -11.46 -2.03
N ILE A 52 2.60 -10.55 -2.11
CA ILE A 52 2.91 -9.82 -3.34
C ILE A 52 4.35 -10.12 -3.72
N GLN A 53 4.56 -10.59 -4.95
CA GLN A 53 5.91 -10.84 -5.46
C GLN A 53 6.64 -9.50 -5.58
N ARG A 54 7.93 -9.46 -5.20
CA ARG A 54 8.74 -8.23 -5.23
C ARG A 54 8.78 -7.53 -6.59
N LYS A 55 8.53 -8.23 -7.69
CA LYS A 55 8.50 -7.63 -9.04
C LYS A 55 7.32 -6.68 -9.26
N TYR A 56 6.30 -6.76 -8.41
CA TYR A 56 5.10 -5.93 -8.43
C TYR A 56 5.15 -4.79 -7.39
N ILE A 57 6.28 -4.63 -6.70
CA ILE A 57 6.50 -3.50 -5.79
C ILE A 57 7.27 -2.45 -6.59
N ILE A 58 6.71 -1.26 -6.76
CA ILE A 58 7.35 -0.15 -7.49
C ILE A 58 8.52 0.42 -6.67
N GLY A 59 8.30 0.61 -5.38
CA GLY A 59 9.25 1.28 -4.51
C GLY A 59 8.66 1.57 -3.13
N VAL A 60 9.37 2.39 -2.38
CA VAL A 60 8.99 2.75 -1.01
C VAL A 60 9.39 4.20 -0.72
N CYS A 61 8.56 4.92 0.03
CA CYS A 61 8.89 6.23 0.58
C CYS A 61 8.88 6.15 2.11
N PRO A 62 9.93 6.62 2.80
CA PRO A 62 9.90 6.76 4.25
C PRO A 62 8.84 7.76 4.69
N VAL A 63 8.24 7.54 5.87
CA VAL A 63 7.23 8.43 6.45
C VAL A 63 7.82 9.12 7.67
N ASP A 64 7.78 10.45 7.69
CA ASP A 64 8.06 11.22 8.88
C ASP A 64 6.89 11.06 9.86
N ARG A 65 7.19 10.50 11.03
CA ARG A 65 6.21 10.20 12.09
C ARG A 65 5.64 11.46 12.76
N GLN A 66 6.38 12.57 12.75
CA GLN A 66 5.97 13.81 13.41
C GLN A 66 4.98 14.57 12.54
N THR A 67 5.30 14.72 11.27
CA THR A 67 4.50 15.48 10.29
C THR A 67 3.48 14.61 9.57
N LYS A 68 3.60 13.28 9.67
CA LYS A 68 2.75 12.30 8.96
C LYS A 68 2.77 12.54 7.45
N THR A 69 3.94 12.88 6.91
CA THR A 69 4.17 13.08 5.48
C THR A 69 5.28 12.17 4.98
N GLU A 70 5.24 11.83 3.71
CA GLU A 70 6.33 11.10 3.07
C GLU A 70 7.56 12.00 2.92
N ILE A 71 8.73 11.42 3.18
CA ILE A 71 10.02 12.04 2.92
C ILE A 71 10.36 11.75 1.46
N MET A 72 9.84 12.58 0.55
CA MET A 72 9.93 12.33 -0.90
C MET A 72 11.38 12.27 -1.42
N SER A 73 12.32 12.94 -0.76
CA SER A 73 13.75 12.91 -1.11
C SER A 73 14.39 11.54 -0.91
N ASP A 74 13.82 10.73 -0.02
CA ASP A 74 14.39 9.46 0.43
C ASP A 74 13.59 8.27 -0.13
N CYS A 75 12.74 8.52 -1.14
CA CYS A 75 12.02 7.46 -1.83
C CYS A 75 12.99 6.59 -2.63
N GLU A 76 12.86 5.28 -2.47
CA GLU A 76 13.67 4.29 -3.17
C GLU A 76 12.82 3.55 -4.20
N SER A 77 13.31 3.51 -5.44
CA SER A 77 12.76 2.64 -6.48
C SER A 77 13.25 1.21 -6.29
N ASN A 78 12.36 0.24 -6.45
CA ASN A 78 12.74 -1.16 -6.36
C ASN A 78 13.44 -1.60 -7.66
N PRO A 79 14.70 -2.04 -7.63
CA PRO A 79 15.43 -2.48 -8.83
C PRO A 79 14.85 -3.77 -9.45
N HIS A 80 13.96 -4.46 -8.74
CA HIS A 80 13.29 -5.67 -9.22
C HIS A 80 11.91 -5.41 -9.82
N TYR A 81 11.43 -4.16 -9.81
CA TYR A 81 10.13 -3.82 -10.37
C TYR A 81 10.08 -4.16 -11.87
N GLN A 82 8.99 -4.80 -12.29
CA GLN A 82 8.73 -5.16 -13.68
C GLN A 82 7.35 -4.64 -14.09
N PRO A 83 7.28 -3.58 -14.92
CA PRO A 83 6.03 -3.10 -15.50
C PRO A 83 5.38 -4.20 -16.35
N TRP A 84 4.04 -4.27 -16.33
CA TRP A 84 3.30 -5.35 -16.98
C TRP A 84 2.10 -4.89 -17.81
N HIS A 85 1.94 -3.57 -18.06
CA HIS A 85 0.88 -2.98 -18.87
C HIS A 85 1.37 -1.85 -19.79
#